data_AF-A0A3D3IAF7-F1
#
_entry.id   AF-A0A3D3IAF7-F1
#
_cell.length_a   1.000
_cell.length_b   1.000
_cell.length_c   1.000
_cell.angle_alpha   90.00
_cell.angle_beta   90.00
_cell.angle_gamma   90.00
#
_symmetry.space_group_name_H-M   'P 1'
#
loop_
_entity.id
_entity.type
_entity.pdbx_description
1 polymer ?
#
loop_
_entity_poly.entity_id
_entity_poly.type
_entity_poly.pdbx_seq_one_letter_code
_entity_poly.pdbx_strand_id
1 'polypeptide(L)' 'MFVGTGSSNSSDEELIAQFRSSNDMAALAELFTRYSALVYGVCLKYLKDRDNAKDAVMQVFEKL' A
#
# COMPACT_ATOMS: atom_id res chain seq x y z
N MET A 1 -17.70 -10.19 -19.83
CA MET A 1 -16.31 -10.27 -20.32
C MET A 1 -15.46 -10.63 -19.11
N PHE A 2 -14.59 -11.63 -19.28
CA PHE A 2 -13.96 -12.44 -18.23
C PHE A 2 -12.94 -11.70 -17.34
N VAL A 3 -12.97 -12.01 -16.04
CA VAL A 3 -11.87 -12.58 -15.21
C VAL A 3 -12.55 -12.95 -13.87
N GLY A 4 -12.37 -14.07 -13.20
CA GLY A 4 -11.39 -15.15 -13.20
C GLY A 4 -11.31 -15.58 -11.73
N THR A 5 -11.80 -16.77 -11.39
CA THR A 5 -11.73 -17.33 -10.03
C THR A 5 -10.28 -17.66 -9.67
N GLY A 6 -9.77 -17.22 -8.50
CA GLY A 6 -8.44 -17.58 -8.00
C GLY A 6 -8.22 -17.29 -6.51
N SER A 7 -7.97 -18.35 -5.75
CA SER A 7 -7.81 -18.43 -4.29
C SER A 7 -6.86 -17.41 -3.63
N SER A 8 -7.32 -16.85 -2.50
CA SER A 8 -6.54 -16.57 -1.28
C SER A 8 -5.16 -15.87 -1.40
N ASN A 9 -4.99 -14.91 -2.30
CA ASN A 9 -4.03 -13.81 -2.18
C ASN A 9 -4.31 -12.79 -3.29
N SER A 10 -5.24 -11.85 -3.08
CA SER A 10 -5.53 -10.80 -4.08
C SER A 10 -4.21 -10.16 -4.51
N SER A 11 -3.90 -10.23 -5.81
CA SER A 11 -2.67 -9.65 -6.34
C SER A 11 -2.71 -8.15 -6.12
N ASP A 12 -1.55 -7.53 -5.88
CA ASP A 12 -1.43 -6.09 -5.59
C ASP A 12 -2.20 -5.27 -6.64
N GLU A 13 -2.17 -5.72 -7.89
CA GLU A 13 -2.89 -5.15 -9.03
C GLU A 13 -4.42 -5.17 -8.89
N GLU A 14 -5.00 -6.26 -8.35
CA GLU A 14 -6.44 -6.35 -8.10
C GLU A 14 -6.86 -5.52 -6.89
N LEU A 15 -6.05 -5.49 -5.83
CA LEU A 15 -6.29 -4.61 -4.67
C LEU A 15 -6.24 -3.14 -5.09
N ILE A 16 -5.31 -2.76 -5.97
CA ILE A 16 -5.23 -1.40 -6.53
C ILE A 16 -6.45 -1.13 -7.42
N ALA A 17 -6.88 -2.09 -8.25
CA ALA A 17 -8.07 -1.94 -9.10
C ALA A 17 -9.35 -1.78 -8.26
N GLN A 18 -9.51 -2.55 -7.18
CA GLN A 18 -10.62 -2.42 -6.23
C GLN A 18 -10.55 -1.10 -5.47
N PHE A 19 -9.39 -0.70 -4.96
CA PHE A 19 -9.23 0.60 -4.31
C PHE A 19 -9.61 1.74 -5.28
N ARG A 20 -9.13 1.68 -6.52
CA ARG A 20 -9.37 2.72 -7.52
C ARG A 20 -10.83 2.76 -7.99
N SER A 21 -11.52 1.62 -7.98
CA SER A 21 -12.91 1.52 -8.43
C SER A 21 -13.94 1.68 -7.32
N SER A 22 -13.60 1.33 -6.09
CA SER A 22 -14.53 1.23 -4.95
C SER A 22 -14.12 2.10 -3.75
N ASN A 23 -12.97 2.78 -3.81
CA ASN A 23 -12.35 3.54 -2.72
C ASN A 23 -12.27 2.72 -1.41
N ASP A 24 -12.02 1.43 -1.57
CA ASP A 24 -12.12 0.48 -0.46
C ASP A 24 -10.95 0.67 0.51
N MET A 25 -11.26 1.23 1.68
CA MET A 25 -10.26 1.53 2.71
C MET A 25 -9.56 0.26 3.25
N ALA A 26 -10.21 -0.91 3.18
CA ALA A 26 -9.60 -2.16 3.62
C ALA A 26 -8.54 -2.63 2.60
N ALA A 27 -8.83 -2.50 1.30
CA ALA A 27 -7.84 -2.76 0.25
C ALA A 27 -6.63 -1.80 0.36
N LEU A 28 -6.88 -0.51 0.64
CA LEU A 28 -5.81 0.46 0.87
C LEU A 28 -4.99 0.14 2.13
N ALA A 29 -5.61 -0.28 3.23
CA ALA A 29 -4.89 -0.64 4.46
C ALA A 29 -4.01 -1.89 4.28
N GLU A 30 -4.46 -2.89 3.52
CA GLU A 30 -3.70 -4.09 3.16
C GLU A 30 -2.48 -3.75 2.27
N LEU A 31 -2.72 -3.00 1.18
CA LEU A 31 -1.66 -2.45 0.32
C LEU A 31 -0.67 -1.64 1.17
N PHE A 32 -1.18 -0.73 1.98
CA PHE A 32 -0.35 0.13 2.80
C PHE A 32 0.48 -0.67 3.79
N THR A 33 -0.05 -1.70 4.46
CA THR A 33 0.74 -2.55 5.35
C THR A 33 1.86 -3.27 4.61
N ARG A 34 1.56 -3.86 3.44
CA ARG A 34 2.55 -4.58 2.61
C ARG A 34 3.63 -3.65 2.10
N TYR A 35 3.24 -2.50 1.56
CA TYR A 35 4.17 -1.53 1.00
C TYR A 35 4.82 -0.66 2.07
N SER A 36 4.23 -0.50 3.27
CA SER A 36 4.80 0.24 4.39
C SER A 36 6.14 -0.37 4.80
N ALA A 37 6.25 -1.69 4.92
CA ALA A 37 7.54 -2.33 5.20
C ALA A 37 8.60 -2.01 4.12
N LEU A 38 8.18 -1.99 2.86
CA LEU A 38 9.04 -1.75 1.71
C LEU A 38 9.44 -0.27 1.63
N VAL A 39 8.48 0.65 1.65
CA VAL A 39 8.64 2.11 1.69
C VAL A 39 9.43 2.53 2.92
N TYR A 40 9.13 2.02 4.11
CA TYR A 40 9.89 2.28 5.34
C TYR A 40 11.33 1.80 5.21
N GLY A 41 11.57 0.65 4.57
CA GLY A 41 12.92 0.19 4.22
C GLY A 41 13.65 1.12 3.26
N VAL A 42 12.97 1.64 2.22
CA VAL A 42 13.54 2.61 1.28
C VAL A 42 13.80 3.95 1.97
N CYS A 43 12.84 4.47 2.75
CA CYS A 43 12.98 5.70 3.53
C CYS A 43 14.10 5.58 4.56
N LEU A 44 14.24 4.45 5.26
CA LEU A 44 15.39 4.21 6.14
C LEU A 44 16.71 4.20 5.38
N LYS A 45 16.74 3.65 4.18
CA LYS A 45 17.95 3.61 3.35
C LYS A 45 18.33 5.00 2.82
N TYR A 46 17.34 5.82 2.45
CA TYR A 46 17.54 7.14 1.87
C TYR A 46 17.68 8.26 2.92
N LEU A 47 16.76 8.34 3.87
CA LEU A 47 16.74 9.37 4.91
C LEU A 47 17.64 9.00 6.11
N LYS A 48 18.01 7.73 6.28
CA LYS A 48 18.79 7.21 7.43
C LYS A 48 18.19 7.51 8.81
N ASP A 49 16.93 7.94 8.84
CA ASP A 49 16.29 8.47 10.01
C ASP A 49 14.89 7.85 10.17
N ARG A 50 14.66 7.22 11.33
CA ARG A 50 13.46 6.42 11.62
C ARG A 50 12.21 7.29 11.74
N ASP A 51 12.36 8.48 12.31
CA ASP A 51 11.26 9.43 12.51
C ASP A 51 10.81 9.99 11.18
N ASN A 52 11.75 10.42 10.32
CA ASN A 52 11.40 10.90 8.99
C ASN A 52 10.77 9.82 8.10
N ALA A 53 11.22 8.56 8.22
CA ALA A 53 10.61 7.45 7.50
C ALA A 53 9.15 7.20 7.94
N LYS A 54 8.85 7.37 9.24
CA LYS A 54 7.48 7.31 9.75
C LYS A 54 6.64 8.49 9.27
N ASP A 55 7.20 9.69 9.30
CA ASP A 55 6.52 10.91 8.85
C ASP A 55 6.16 10.84 7.36
N ALA A 56 7.10 10.38 6.52
CA ALA A 56 6.85 10.18 5.09
C ALA A 56 5.72 9.17 4.83
N VAL A 57 5.71 8.06 5.54
CA VAL A 57 4.65 7.03 5.44
C VAL A 57 3.29 7.61 5.89
N MET A 58 3.27 8.42 6.94
CA MET A 58 2.06 9.09 7.45
C MET A 58 1.55 10.17 6.48
N GLN A 59 2.44 10.95 5.87
CA GLN A 59 2.06 11.96 4.86
C GLN A 59 1.52 11.34 3.57
N VAL A 60 2.05 10.19 3.15
CA VAL A 60 1.49 9.44 2.01
C VAL A 60 0.06 9.02 2.31
N PHE A 61 -0.23 8.60 3.54
CA PHE A 61 -1.58 8.21 3.96
C PHE A 61 -2.57 9.38 4.02
N GLU A 62 -2.11 10.57 4.43
CA GLU A 62 -2.96 11.78 4.48
C GLU A 62 -3.30 12.33 3.08
N LYS A 63 -2.46 12.05 2.07
CA LYS A 63 -2.60 12.58 0.70
C LYS A 63 -3.34 11.65 -0.28
N LEU A 64 -3.64 10.42 0.13
CA LEU A 64 -4.35 9.39 -0.66
C LEU A 64 -5.87 9.53 -0.56
#